data_AF-A0A8H5ZQ28-F1
#
_entry.id   AF-A0A8H5ZQ28-F1
#
_cell.length_a   1.000
_cell.length_b   1.000
_cell.length_c   1.000
_cell.angle_alpha   90.00
_cell.angle_beta   90.00
_cell.angle_gamma   90.00
#
_symmetry.space_group_name_H-M   'P 1'
#
loop_
_entity.id
_entity.type
_entity.pdbx_description
1 polymer ?
#
loop_
_entity_poly.entity_id
_entity_poly.type
_entity_poly.pdbx_seq_one_letter_code
_entity_poly.pdbx_strand_id
1 'polypeptide(L)'
;TRALVRTLSQIIACDVQPVTNLKILKRVAPFGFDRESWSKELIEDGFRAYEAIVVKTAGKYSVGDGITMADVCLLPAVWGAERSGVDLGAFPTIRGIAERLETVEAVKRAHWRTQGDTPEEFRVEV
;
A
#
# COMPACT_ATOMS: atom_id res chain seq x y z
N THR A 1 3.01 17.70 9.32
CA THR A 1 2.69 17.74 10.77
C THR A 1 2.30 16.34 11.24
N ARG A 2 2.28 16.08 12.56
CA ARG A 2 1.84 14.77 13.12
C ARG A 2 0.38 14.41 12.78
N ALA A 3 -0.47 15.39 12.54
CA ALA A 3 -1.85 15.16 12.11
C ALA A 3 -1.88 14.56 10.69
N LEU A 4 -1.15 15.15 9.74
CA LEU A 4 -1.06 14.65 8.36
C LEU A 4 -0.56 13.22 8.27
N VAL A 5 0.49 12.88 9.04
CA VAL A 5 1.00 11.50 9.11
C VAL A 5 -0.11 10.54 9.53
N ARG A 6 -0.89 10.88 10.56
CA ARG A 6 -1.98 10.03 11.03
C ARG A 6 -3.11 9.94 10.01
N THR A 7 -3.50 11.05 9.37
CA THR A 7 -4.54 11.03 8.34
C THR A 7 -4.17 10.04 7.22
N LEU A 8 -2.96 10.15 6.69
CA LEU A 8 -2.47 9.25 5.64
C LEU A 8 -2.40 7.79 6.11
N SER A 9 -1.85 7.54 7.30
CA SER A 9 -1.82 6.18 7.87
C SER A 9 -3.22 5.59 8.06
N GLN A 10 -4.20 6.39 8.48
CA GLN A 10 -5.57 5.90 8.76
C GLN A 10 -6.38 5.65 7.50
N ILE A 11 -6.15 6.38 6.40
CA ILE A 11 -6.75 6.03 5.09
C ILE A 11 -6.40 4.57 4.74
N ILE A 12 -5.13 4.19 4.91
CA ILE A 12 -4.70 2.82 4.64
C ILE A 12 -5.23 1.85 5.71
N ALA A 13 -5.04 2.16 6.98
CA ALA A 13 -5.29 1.24 8.08
C ALA A 13 -6.78 1.04 8.43
N CYS A 14 -7.64 1.99 8.09
CA CYS A 14 -9.08 1.92 8.35
C CYS A 14 -9.89 1.69 7.08
N ASP A 15 -9.58 2.40 6.00
CA ASP A 15 -10.48 2.49 4.85
C ASP A 15 -10.09 1.52 3.72
N VAL A 16 -8.82 1.10 3.67
CA VAL A 16 -8.32 0.15 2.66
C VAL A 16 -8.13 -1.26 3.23
N GLN A 17 -7.22 -1.43 4.17
CA GLN A 17 -6.77 -2.76 4.61
C GLN A 17 -7.91 -3.60 5.23
N PRO A 18 -8.79 -3.04 6.10
CA PRO A 18 -9.80 -3.85 6.77
C PRO A 18 -10.85 -4.44 5.82
N VAL A 19 -11.17 -3.73 4.73
CA VAL A 19 -12.20 -4.13 3.75
C VAL A 19 -11.63 -4.97 2.60
N THR A 20 -10.30 -5.02 2.43
CA THR A 20 -9.62 -5.80 1.39
C THR A 20 -8.83 -7.00 1.92
N ASN A 21 -8.80 -7.22 3.23
CA ASN A 21 -8.11 -8.37 3.81
C ASN A 21 -8.77 -9.72 3.45
N LEU A 22 -8.01 -10.79 3.61
CA LEU A 22 -8.46 -12.16 3.29
C LEU A 22 -9.74 -12.58 4.05
N LYS A 23 -9.95 -12.08 5.27
CA LYS A 23 -11.17 -12.39 6.05
C LYS A 23 -12.41 -11.83 5.34
N ILE A 24 -12.36 -10.60 4.87
CA ILE A 24 -13.47 -9.98 4.14
C ILE A 24 -13.61 -10.60 2.76
N LEU A 25 -12.52 -10.82 2.02
CA LEU A 25 -12.56 -11.48 0.71
C LEU A 25 -13.19 -12.88 0.75
N LYS A 26 -12.93 -13.65 1.82
CA LYS A 26 -13.59 -14.95 2.04
C LYS A 26 -15.08 -14.82 2.38
N ARG A 27 -15.51 -13.71 3.00
CA ARG A 27 -16.91 -13.46 3.36
C ARG A 27 -17.75 -12.95 2.19
N VAL A 28 -17.18 -12.16 1.30
CA VAL A 28 -17.91 -11.62 0.14
C VAL A 28 -18.00 -12.63 -1.01
N ALA A 29 -17.02 -13.54 -1.15
CA ALA A 29 -16.99 -14.50 -2.26
C ALA A 29 -18.25 -15.39 -2.39
N PRO A 30 -18.87 -15.92 -1.32
CA PRO A 30 -20.12 -16.68 -1.42
C PRO A 30 -21.31 -15.89 -1.96
N PHE A 31 -21.26 -14.55 -1.95
CA PHE A 31 -22.29 -13.68 -2.52
C PHE A 31 -22.03 -13.35 -4.00
N GLY A 32 -21.03 -13.97 -4.63
CA GLY A 32 -20.73 -13.80 -6.05
C GLY A 32 -19.76 -12.65 -6.39
N PHE A 33 -19.17 -12.00 -5.38
CA PHE A 33 -18.18 -10.96 -5.62
C PHE A 33 -16.81 -11.56 -5.95
N ASP A 34 -16.22 -11.09 -7.05
CA ASP A 34 -14.83 -11.38 -7.38
C ASP A 34 -13.87 -10.67 -6.42
N ARG A 35 -12.88 -11.40 -5.91
CA ARG A 35 -11.99 -10.91 -4.85
C ARG A 35 -10.99 -9.88 -5.37
N GLU A 36 -10.51 -10.05 -6.60
CA GLU A 36 -9.52 -9.17 -7.20
C GLU A 36 -10.18 -7.83 -7.53
N SER A 37 -11.32 -7.87 -8.21
CA SER A 37 -12.11 -6.69 -8.56
C SER A 37 -12.59 -5.93 -7.30
N TRP A 38 -13.09 -6.64 -6.28
CA TRP A 38 -13.45 -6.07 -4.98
C TRP A 38 -12.27 -5.32 -4.34
N SER A 39 -11.10 -5.95 -4.33
CA SER A 39 -9.90 -5.35 -3.72
C SER A 39 -9.42 -4.16 -4.53
N LYS A 40 -9.37 -4.29 -5.86
CA LYS A 40 -8.91 -3.26 -6.78
C LYS A 40 -9.70 -1.97 -6.62
N GLU A 41 -11.02 -2.05 -6.70
CA GLU A 41 -11.90 -0.87 -6.60
C GLU A 41 -11.72 -0.14 -5.27
N LEU A 42 -11.71 -0.87 -4.15
CA LEU A 42 -11.57 -0.29 -2.81
C LEU A 42 -10.16 0.26 -2.53
N ILE A 43 -9.12 -0.39 -3.05
CA ILE A 43 -7.75 0.13 -2.97
C ILE A 43 -7.64 1.41 -3.79
N GLU A 44 -8.19 1.45 -5.00
CA GLU A 44 -8.20 2.65 -5.84
C GLU A 44 -8.94 3.82 -5.18
N ASP A 45 -10.05 3.58 -4.49
CA ASP A 45 -10.75 4.60 -3.70
C ASP A 45 -9.86 5.18 -2.59
N GLY A 46 -9.23 4.31 -1.80
CA GLY A 46 -8.31 4.75 -0.75
C GLY A 46 -7.08 5.45 -1.29
N PHE A 47 -6.54 4.99 -2.43
CA PHE A 47 -5.39 5.62 -3.08
C PHE A 47 -5.76 6.97 -3.68
N ARG A 48 -6.97 7.15 -4.23
CA ARG A 48 -7.47 8.48 -4.62
C ARG A 48 -7.50 9.44 -3.43
N ALA A 49 -7.99 8.98 -2.28
CA ALA A 49 -8.01 9.79 -1.06
C ALA A 49 -6.60 10.12 -0.53
N TYR A 50 -5.70 9.13 -0.53
CA TYR A 50 -4.32 9.29 -0.10
C TYR A 50 -3.56 10.25 -1.04
N GLU A 51 -3.64 10.04 -2.35
CA GLU A 51 -3.00 10.85 -3.39
C GLU A 51 -3.42 12.33 -3.28
N ALA A 52 -4.72 12.59 -3.11
CA ALA A 52 -5.27 13.95 -3.01
C ALA A 52 -4.69 14.77 -1.84
N ILE A 53 -4.22 14.09 -0.78
CA ILE A 53 -3.56 14.72 0.37
C ILE A 53 -2.04 14.74 0.15
N VAL A 54 -1.45 13.61 -0.24
CA VAL A 54 0.00 13.43 -0.27
C VAL A 54 0.67 14.33 -1.30
N VAL A 55 -0.01 14.69 -2.40
CA VAL A 55 0.50 15.66 -3.40
C VAL A 55 0.86 17.02 -2.79
N LYS A 56 0.27 17.38 -1.64
CA LYS A 56 0.53 18.65 -0.94
C LYS A 56 1.56 18.52 0.18
N THR A 57 1.88 17.30 0.59
CA THR A 57 2.71 17.03 1.78
C THR A 57 4.00 16.30 1.48
N ALA A 58 4.08 15.64 0.33
CA ALA A 58 5.24 14.85 -0.06
C ALA A 58 6.47 15.74 -0.27
N GLY A 59 7.61 15.28 0.25
CA GLY A 59 8.92 15.64 -0.24
C GLY A 59 9.53 14.41 -0.89
N LYS A 60 10.63 13.90 -0.33
CA LYS A 60 11.15 12.57 -0.66
C LYS A 60 10.17 11.44 -0.27
N TYR A 61 9.46 11.57 0.84
CA TYR A 61 8.49 10.58 1.34
C TYR A 61 7.11 11.23 1.52
N SER A 62 6.16 10.53 2.13
CA SER A 62 4.75 10.97 2.23
C SER A 62 4.57 12.31 2.95
N VAL A 63 5.45 12.64 3.90
CA VAL A 63 5.43 13.91 4.63
C VAL A 63 6.85 14.48 4.75
N GLY A 64 7.22 15.34 3.80
CA GLY A 64 8.57 15.89 3.70
C GLY A 64 9.63 14.83 3.32
N ASP A 65 10.85 15.02 3.78
CA ASP A 65 12.01 14.22 3.35
C ASP A 65 12.39 13.07 4.30
N GLY A 66 11.70 12.95 5.43
CA GLY A 66 11.91 11.87 6.40
C GLY A 66 10.84 10.78 6.28
N ILE A 67 11.23 9.51 6.48
CA ILE A 67 10.28 8.39 6.55
C ILE A 67 9.41 8.55 7.81
N THR A 68 8.11 8.35 7.65
CA THR A 68 7.11 8.43 8.71
C THR A 68 6.22 7.20 8.76
N MET A 69 5.30 7.14 9.73
CA MET A 69 4.29 6.08 9.79
C MET A 69 3.37 6.05 8.56
N ALA A 70 3.22 7.17 7.83
CA ALA A 70 2.45 7.19 6.60
C ALA A 70 3.07 6.26 5.54
N ASP A 71 4.40 6.33 5.41
CA ASP A 71 5.19 5.50 4.48
C ASP A 71 5.17 4.02 4.86
N VAL A 72 5.31 3.75 6.17
CA VAL A 72 5.25 2.39 6.73
C VAL A 72 3.89 1.73 6.47
N CYS A 73 2.80 2.50 6.52
CA CYS A 73 1.48 2.00 6.14
C CYS A 73 1.29 1.90 4.62
N LEU A 74 1.80 2.88 3.87
CA LEU A 74 1.60 2.97 2.42
C LEU A 74 2.24 1.80 1.67
N LEU A 75 3.50 1.48 1.96
CA LEU A 75 4.25 0.56 1.10
C LEU A 75 3.66 -0.87 1.05
N PRO A 76 3.26 -1.50 2.17
CA PRO A 76 2.56 -2.78 2.10
C PRO A 76 1.21 -2.70 1.38
N ALA A 77 0.52 -1.56 1.44
CA ALA A 77 -0.70 -1.35 0.68
C ALA A 77 -0.43 -1.28 -0.83
N VAL A 78 0.70 -0.70 -1.24
CA VAL A 78 1.14 -0.70 -2.65
C VAL A 78 1.43 -2.12 -3.15
N TRP A 79 2.13 -2.95 -2.38
CA TRP A 79 2.30 -4.37 -2.75
C TRP A 79 0.97 -5.11 -2.88
N GLY A 80 0.02 -4.81 -1.98
CA GLY A 80 -1.34 -5.34 -2.06
C GLY A 80 -2.08 -4.88 -3.32
N ALA A 81 -1.92 -3.61 -3.70
CA ALA A 81 -2.50 -3.00 -4.88
C ALA A 81 -2.00 -3.65 -6.18
N GLU A 82 -0.69 -3.88 -6.29
CA GLU A 82 -0.07 -4.55 -7.44
C GLU A 82 -0.61 -5.98 -7.59
N ARG A 83 -0.72 -6.72 -6.48
CA ARG A 83 -1.30 -8.07 -6.47
C ARG A 83 -2.76 -8.08 -6.93
N SER A 84 -3.51 -7.02 -6.65
CA SER A 84 -4.92 -6.86 -7.06
C SER A 84 -5.08 -6.20 -8.44
N GLY A 85 -3.99 -5.93 -9.17
CA GLY A 85 -4.05 -5.38 -10.52
C GLY A 85 -4.44 -3.91 -10.60
N VAL A 86 -4.18 -3.12 -9.55
CA VAL A 86 -4.32 -1.66 -9.55
C VAL A 86 -3.25 -1.04 -10.45
N ASP A 87 -3.65 -0.10 -11.32
CA ASP A 87 -2.71 0.68 -12.12
C ASP A 87 -2.14 1.84 -11.31
N LEU A 88 -0.91 1.69 -10.82
CA LEU A 88 -0.20 2.75 -10.09
C LEU A 88 0.14 3.97 -10.95
N GLY A 89 0.01 3.89 -12.28
CA GLY A 89 0.13 5.04 -13.18
C GLY A 89 -0.89 6.14 -12.89
N ALA A 90 -2.05 5.78 -12.32
CA ALA A 90 -3.06 6.74 -11.88
C ALA A 90 -2.70 7.50 -10.58
N PHE A 91 -1.65 7.06 -9.87
CA PHE A 91 -1.24 7.57 -8.56
C PHE A 91 0.26 7.92 -8.54
N PRO A 92 0.69 8.94 -9.31
CA PRO A 92 2.10 9.20 -9.57
C PRO A 92 2.90 9.55 -8.31
N THR A 93 2.30 10.22 -7.31
CA THR A 93 3.00 10.58 -6.08
C THR A 93 3.19 9.37 -5.19
N ILE A 94 2.15 8.55 -4.98
CA ILE A 94 2.24 7.25 -4.31
C ILE A 94 3.31 6.38 -4.97
N ARG A 95 3.26 6.23 -6.30
CA ARG A 95 4.23 5.43 -7.07
C ARG A 95 5.66 5.91 -6.81
N GLY A 96 5.92 7.20 -6.95
CA GLY A 96 7.27 7.75 -6.74
C GLY A 96 7.76 7.57 -5.30
N ILE A 97 6.88 7.68 -4.30
CA ILE A 97 7.24 7.41 -2.90
C ILE A 97 7.59 5.94 -2.71
N ALA A 98 6.77 5.03 -3.24
CA ALA A 98 7.01 3.58 -3.16
C ALA A 98 8.34 3.19 -3.79
N GLU A 99 8.61 3.63 -5.02
CA GLU A 99 9.88 3.39 -5.73
C GLU A 99 11.09 3.85 -4.89
N ARG A 100 11.01 5.00 -4.22
CA ARG A 100 12.08 5.49 -3.34
C ARG A 100 12.20 4.67 -2.05
N LEU A 101 11.10 4.22 -1.46
CA LEU A 101 11.12 3.36 -0.27
C LEU A 101 11.75 2.00 -0.57
N GLU A 102 11.50 1.42 -1.75
CA GLU A 102 12.10 0.14 -2.18
C GLU A 102 13.64 0.18 -2.26
N THR A 103 14.23 1.37 -2.39
CA THR A 103 15.70 1.51 -2.36
C THR A 103 16.30 1.45 -0.96
N VAL A 104 15.49 1.58 0.10
CA VAL A 104 15.94 1.65 1.48
C VAL A 104 16.27 0.25 2.00
N GLU A 105 17.48 0.06 2.54
CA GLU A 105 17.95 -1.25 3.01
C GLU A 105 17.02 -1.91 4.04
N ALA A 106 16.50 -1.12 4.99
CA ALA A 106 15.54 -1.62 5.98
C ALA A 106 14.23 -2.11 5.32
N VAL A 107 13.82 -1.51 4.21
CA VAL A 107 12.63 -1.92 3.45
C VAL A 107 12.91 -3.19 2.65
N LYS A 108 14.05 -3.30 1.96
CA LYS A 108 14.45 -4.52 1.24
C LYS A 108 14.46 -5.75 2.14
N ARG A 109 15.02 -5.61 3.35
CA ARG A 109 15.01 -6.66 4.38
C ARG A 109 13.61 -6.97 4.92
N ALA A 110 12.68 -6.03 4.88
CA ALA A 110 11.29 -6.19 5.31
C ALA A 110 10.34 -6.57 4.17
N HIS A 111 10.84 -6.65 2.92
CA HIS A 111 10.04 -6.95 1.75
C HIS A 111 9.43 -8.36 1.90
N TRP A 112 8.15 -8.52 1.51
CA TRP A 112 7.43 -9.79 1.75
C TRP A 112 8.06 -11.00 1.03
N ARG A 113 8.85 -10.76 -0.02
CA ARG A 113 9.58 -11.80 -0.78
C ARG A 113 10.91 -12.23 -0.18
N THR A 114 11.36 -11.60 0.91
CA THR A 114 12.69 -11.84 1.49
C THR A 114 12.59 -12.46 2.90
N GLN A 115 11.38 -12.83 3.32
CA GLN A 115 11.12 -13.42 4.63
C GLN A 115 11.32 -14.94 4.61
N GLY A 116 11.67 -15.52 5.76
CA GLY A 116 11.96 -16.96 5.87
C GLY A 116 10.76 -17.87 5.56
N ASP A 117 9.54 -17.36 5.71
CA ASP A 117 8.28 -18.05 5.39
C ASP A 117 7.76 -17.77 3.97
N THR A 118 8.48 -16.97 3.19
CA THR A 118 8.16 -16.75 1.77
C THR A 118 8.28 -18.09 1.02
N PRO A 119 7.23 -18.55 0.32
CA PRO A 119 7.32 -19.72 -0.55
C PRO A 119 8.42 -19.54 -1.61
N GLU A 120 9.08 -20.64 -1.99
CA GLU A 120 10.26 -20.62 -2.86
C GLU A 120 9.98 -19.93 -4.19
N GLU A 121 8.79 -20.14 -4.76
CA GLU A 121 8.35 -19.56 -6.03
C GLU A 121 8.20 -18.03 -6.03
N PHE A 122 8.11 -17.42 -4.85
CA PHE A 122 8.00 -15.96 -4.69
C PHE A 122 9.27 -15.32 -4.14
N ARG A 123 10.24 -16.10 -3.68
CA ARG A 123 11.44 -15.58 -3.04
C ARG A 123 12.32 -14.86 -4.06
N VAL A 124 12.88 -13.72 -3.67
CA VAL A 124 13.91 -13.02 -4.43
C VAL A 124 15.23 -13.06 -3.65
N GLU A 125 16.34 -13.24 -4.36
CA GLU A 125 17.67 -13.09 -3.76
C GLU A 125 17.86 -11.62 -3.35
N VAL A 126 18.36 -11.41 -2.13
CA VAL A 126 18.64 -10.09 -1.54
C VAL A 126 20.06 -9.68 -1.88
#